data_AF-A0A397JC91-F1
#
_entry.id   AF-A0A397JC91-F1
#
_cell.length_a   1.000
_cell.length_b   1.000
_cell.length_c   1.000
_cell.angle_alpha   90.00
_cell.angle_beta   90.00
_cell.angle_gamma   90.00
#
_symmetry.space_group_name_H-M   'P 1'
#
loop_
_entity.id
_entity.type
_entity.pdbx_description
1 polymer ?
#
loop_
_entity_poly.entity_id
_entity_poly.type
_entity_poly.pdbx_seq_one_letter_code
_entity_poly.pdbx_strand_id
1 'polypeptide(L)'
;MPPKTSPLSYFNSDLLVLIPSIKTFNKIYNHLINHHNKEKLYFPDHDLLNEVFKNNWKPLSYTYNTLKTLRSCYALMWQDRSIRNVHYIMNDKPWKLNIEKKDETKEKWDEHFLLNNWWR
;
A
#
# COMPACT_ATOMS: atom_id res chain seq x y z
N MET A 1 9.03 11.95 -11.27
CA MET A 1 8.86 12.44 -9.88
C MET A 1 7.38 12.42 -9.56
N PRO A 2 6.93 11.87 -8.42
CA PRO A 2 5.55 12.06 -8.00
C PRO A 2 5.28 13.56 -7.86
N PRO A 3 4.09 14.05 -8.23
CA PRO A 3 3.78 15.46 -8.20
C PRO A 3 3.91 16.00 -6.77
N LYS A 4 4.47 17.21 -6.61
CA LYS A 4 4.50 17.94 -5.33
C LYS A 4 3.06 18.21 -4.91
N THR A 5 2.56 17.33 -4.08
CA THR A 5 1.20 17.30 -3.60
C THR A 5 1.26 17.43 -2.09
N SER A 6 0.25 18.05 -1.48
CA SER A 6 0.11 17.98 -0.03
C SER A 6 0.12 16.49 0.36
N PRO A 7 0.76 16.07 1.47
CA PRO A 7 0.73 14.68 1.94
C PRO A 7 -0.70 14.12 2.06
N LEU A 8 -1.70 15.02 2.13
CA LEU A 8 -3.12 14.72 2.23
C LEU A 8 -3.90 14.85 0.91
N SER A 9 -3.22 14.92 -0.23
CA SER A 9 -3.90 14.94 -1.54
C SER A 9 -3.83 13.64 -2.31
N TYR A 10 -3.11 12.64 -1.78
CA TYR A 10 -2.93 11.34 -2.42
C TYR A 10 -2.81 10.23 -1.37
N PHE A 11 -3.68 9.22 -1.43
CA PHE A 11 -3.72 8.11 -0.48
C PHE A 11 -3.34 6.79 -1.11
N ASN A 12 -2.85 5.84 -0.30
CA ASN A 12 -2.63 4.47 -0.72
C ASN A 12 -3.94 3.66 -0.74
N SER A 13 -4.30 3.09 -1.90
CA SER A 13 -5.57 2.37 -2.12
C SER A 13 -5.61 0.94 -1.57
N ASP A 14 -4.49 0.37 -1.11
CA ASP A 14 -4.41 -1.03 -0.70
C ASP A 14 -5.17 -1.33 0.61
N LEU A 15 -5.46 -0.30 1.41
CA LEU A 15 -6.40 -0.37 2.52
C LEU A 15 -7.33 0.84 2.51
N LEU A 16 -8.62 0.55 2.36
CA LEU A 16 -9.69 1.54 2.44
C LEU A 16 -10.80 1.03 3.36
N VAL A 17 -11.36 1.95 4.16
CA VAL A 17 -12.60 1.70 4.91
C VAL A 17 -13.73 2.38 4.15
N LEU A 18 -14.61 1.57 3.56
CA LEU A 18 -15.70 2.04 2.71
C LEU A 18 -17.05 1.53 3.22
N ILE A 19 -18.10 2.30 2.93
CA ILE A 19 -19.48 1.86 3.11
C ILE A 19 -20.00 1.38 1.74
N PRO A 20 -20.40 0.12 1.59
CA PRO A 20 -20.96 -0.38 0.34
C PRO A 20 -22.15 0.47 -0.12
N SER A 21 -22.12 0.90 -1.38
CA SER A 21 -23.17 1.74 -1.96
C SER A 21 -23.19 1.62 -3.48
N ILE A 22 -24.37 1.31 -4.03
CA ILE A 22 -24.56 1.26 -5.49
C ILE A 22 -24.29 2.62 -6.14
N LYS A 23 -24.60 3.72 -5.45
CA LYS A 23 -24.32 5.08 -5.91
C LYS A 23 -22.82 5.31 -6.03
N THR A 24 -22.04 4.89 -5.02
CA THR A 24 -20.58 5.00 -5.05
C THR A 24 -19.97 4.11 -6.11
N PHE A 25 -20.46 2.88 -6.26
CA PHE A 25 -20.03 1.97 -7.32
C PHE A 25 -20.25 2.60 -8.71
N ASN A 26 -21.46 3.09 -9.00
CA ASN A 26 -21.77 3.74 -10.26
C ASN A 26 -20.91 4.99 -10.50
N LYS A 27 -20.58 5.77 -9.46
CA LYS A 27 -19.65 6.90 -9.56
C LYS A 27 -18.26 6.45 -10.02
N ILE A 28 -17.69 5.43 -9.38
CA ILE A 28 -16.37 4.87 -9.74
C ILE A 28 -16.40 4.31 -11.16
N TYR A 29 -17.41 3.49 -11.47
CA TYR A 29 -17.56 2.86 -12.78
C TYR A 29 -17.70 3.90 -13.90
N ASN A 30 -18.57 4.90 -13.72
CA ASN A 30 -18.77 5.97 -14.70
C ASN A 30 -17.51 6.80 -14.92
N HIS A 31 -16.74 7.07 -13.85
CA HIS A 31 -15.45 7.76 -13.99
C HIS A 31 -14.46 6.92 -14.81
N LEU A 32 -14.36 5.62 -14.54
CA LEU A 32 -13.48 4.69 -15.26
C LEU A 32 -13.83 4.60 -16.76
N ILE A 33 -15.10 4.36 -17.11
CA ILE A 33 -15.48 4.15 -18.52
C ILE A 33 -15.31 5.42 -19.36
N ASN A 34 -15.56 6.59 -18.76
CA ASN A 34 -15.47 7.90 -19.41
C ASN A 34 -14.10 8.56 -19.26
N HIS A 35 -13.12 7.88 -18.63
CA HIS A 35 -11.81 8.45 -18.38
C HIS A 35 -11.10 8.82 -19.69
N HIS A 36 -10.78 10.11 -19.86
CA HIS A 36 -10.26 10.66 -21.12
C HIS A 36 -8.92 10.06 -21.58
N ASN A 37 -8.12 9.56 -20.64
CA ASN A 37 -6.83 8.95 -20.95
C ASN A 37 -6.50 7.82 -19.97
N LYS A 38 -7.00 6.61 -20.25
CA LYS A 38 -6.79 5.43 -19.40
C LYS A 38 -5.32 5.03 -19.29
N GLU A 39 -4.49 5.35 -20.29
CA GLU A 39 -3.05 5.06 -20.29
C GLU A 39 -2.27 5.89 -19.25
N LYS A 40 -2.85 6.98 -18.75
CA LYS A 40 -2.26 7.78 -17.66
C LYS A 40 -2.50 7.21 -16.26
N LEU A 41 -3.31 6.17 -16.13
CA LEU A 41 -3.51 5.46 -14.87
C LEU A 41 -2.40 4.41 -14.71
N TYR A 42 -1.22 4.84 -14.27
CA TYR A 42 -0.05 3.99 -14.06
C TYR A 42 -0.29 2.93 -12.97
N PHE A 43 -1.12 3.27 -11.97
CA PHE A 43 -1.61 2.37 -10.95
C PHE A 43 -3.14 2.37 -11.03
N PRO A 44 -3.75 1.51 -11.87
CA PRO A 44 -5.12 1.68 -12.34
C PRO A 44 -6.18 1.89 -11.26
N ASP A 45 -6.21 1.04 -10.23
CA ASP A 45 -7.15 1.17 -9.12
C ASP A 45 -6.81 2.38 -8.23
N HIS A 46 -5.53 2.57 -7.94
CA HIS A 46 -5.05 3.59 -7.02
C HIS A 46 -5.28 5.01 -7.57
N ASP A 47 -4.89 5.25 -8.81
CA ASP A 47 -5.02 6.52 -9.49
C ASP A 47 -6.51 6.86 -9.66
N LEU A 48 -7.31 5.90 -10.12
CA LEU A 48 -8.75 6.04 -10.29
C LEU A 48 -9.44 6.43 -8.98
N LEU A 49 -9.12 5.74 -7.88
CA LEU A 49 -9.74 6.01 -6.58
C LEU A 49 -9.31 7.38 -6.03
N ASN A 50 -8.04 7.78 -6.22
CA ASN A 50 -7.57 9.10 -5.83
C ASN A 50 -8.26 10.23 -6.60
N GLU A 51 -8.57 10.03 -7.88
CA GLU A 51 -9.36 10.98 -8.67
C GLU A 51 -10.82 11.04 -8.20
N VAL A 52 -11.47 9.89 -8.05
CA VAL A 52 -12.89 9.80 -7.66
C VAL A 52 -13.16 10.36 -6.27
N PHE A 53 -12.25 10.13 -5.33
CA PHE A 53 -12.36 10.57 -3.94
C PHE A 53 -11.51 11.79 -3.61
N LYS A 54 -11.02 12.52 -4.63
CA LYS A 54 -10.25 13.75 -4.44
C LYS A 54 -10.96 14.71 -3.47
N ASN A 55 -10.23 15.16 -2.44
CA ASN A 55 -10.72 16.02 -1.36
C ASN A 55 -11.90 15.44 -0.53
N ASN A 56 -12.25 14.17 -0.70
CA ASN A 56 -13.34 13.50 0.00
C ASN A 56 -12.88 12.16 0.59
N TRP A 57 -11.82 12.23 1.38
CA TRP A 57 -11.28 11.09 2.13
C TRP A 57 -10.68 11.58 3.45
N LYS A 58 -10.47 10.65 4.39
CA LYS A 58 -9.81 10.92 5.68
C LYS A 58 -8.61 9.99 5.81
N PRO A 59 -7.45 10.49 6.26
CA PRO A 59 -6.27 9.66 6.42
C PRO A 59 -6.44 8.65 7.55
N LEU A 60 -5.93 7.44 7.33
CA LEU A 60 -5.66 6.47 8.38
C LEU A 60 -4.20 6.62 8.82
N SER A 61 -3.92 6.26 10.08
CA SER A 61 -2.53 6.12 10.53
C SER A 61 -1.80 5.12 9.63
N TYR A 62 -0.55 5.43 9.27
CA TYR A 62 0.29 4.55 8.45
C TYR A 62 0.42 3.14 9.05
N THR A 63 0.26 3.00 10.38
CA THR A 63 0.31 1.74 11.11
C THR A 63 -0.72 0.69 10.65
N TYR A 64 -1.81 1.14 10.01
CA TYR A 64 -2.84 0.26 9.44
C TYR A 64 -2.57 -0.12 7.98
N ASN A 65 -1.64 0.55 7.29
CA ASN A 65 -1.29 0.25 5.91
C ASN A 65 0.22 0.47 5.70
N THR A 66 1.02 -0.22 6.51
CA THR A 66 2.46 0.05 6.59
C THR A 66 3.18 -0.68 5.47
N LEU A 67 3.81 0.05 4.53
CA LEU A 67 4.64 -0.56 3.50
C LEU A 67 5.80 -1.31 4.15
N LYS A 68 6.02 -2.57 3.74
CA LYS A 68 7.12 -3.41 4.22
C LYS A 68 8.49 -2.70 4.16
N THR A 69 8.72 -1.91 3.12
CA THR A 69 9.98 -1.18 2.89
C THR A 69 10.22 -0.04 3.88
N LEU A 70 9.21 0.44 4.62
CA LEU A 70 9.40 1.50 5.60
C LEU A 70 10.28 1.08 6.77
N ARG A 71 10.34 -0.23 7.08
CA ARG A 71 11.20 -0.73 8.17
C ARG A 71 12.67 -0.44 7.92
N SER A 72 13.12 -0.59 6.68
CA SER A 72 14.50 -0.31 6.28
C SER A 72 14.70 1.13 5.82
N CYS A 73 13.76 1.70 5.05
CA CYS A 73 13.90 3.06 4.52
C CYS A 73 13.69 4.16 5.58
N TYR A 74 12.90 3.90 6.63
CA TYR A 74 12.53 4.88 7.66
C TYR A 74 12.48 4.23 9.06
N ALA A 75 13.54 3.50 9.42
CA ALA A 75 13.63 2.72 10.67
C ALA A 75 13.30 3.52 11.94
N LEU A 76 13.65 4.80 12.01
CA LEU A 76 13.37 5.66 13.17
C LEU A 76 11.88 5.86 13.46
N MET A 77 11.03 5.79 12.43
CA MET A 77 9.57 5.89 12.56
C MET A 77 8.95 4.53 12.88
N TRP A 78 9.66 3.43 12.62
CA TRP A 78 9.13 2.10 12.74
C TRP A 78 9.09 1.65 14.21
N GLN A 79 7.92 1.16 14.65
CA GLN A 79 7.73 0.62 15.99
C GLN A 79 6.93 -0.68 15.87
N ASP A 80 7.60 -1.84 16.03
CA ASP A 80 7.00 -3.16 15.83
C ASP A 80 5.64 -3.30 16.55
N ARG A 81 5.55 -2.82 17.79
CA ARG A 81 4.33 -2.90 18.63
C ARG A 81 3.17 -2.01 18.16
N SER A 82 3.45 -0.99 17.35
CA SER A 82 2.46 -0.03 16.86
C SER A 82 1.86 -0.46 15.52
N ILE A 83 2.56 -1.30 14.76
CA ILE A 83 2.10 -1.80 13.47
C ILE A 83 0.88 -2.72 13.66
N ARG A 84 -0.12 -2.56 12.80
CA ARG A 84 -1.36 -3.34 12.82
C ARG A 84 -1.55 -4.15 11.54
N ASN A 85 -1.02 -3.67 10.42
CA ASN A 85 -1.10 -4.35 9.14
C ASN A 85 0.07 -3.94 8.24
N VAL A 86 0.71 -4.93 7.61
CA VAL A 86 1.87 -4.76 6.74
C VAL A 86 1.45 -4.98 5.29
N HIS A 87 1.73 -3.98 4.45
CA HIS A 87 1.52 -4.06 3.02
C HIS A 87 2.80 -4.57 2.31
N TYR A 88 2.74 -5.81 1.83
CA TYR A 88 3.78 -6.48 1.03
C TYR A 88 3.71 -6.07 -0.46
N ILE A 89 4.01 -4.81 -0.75
CA ILE A 89 3.85 -4.22 -2.10
C ILE A 89 4.80 -4.82 -3.16
N MET A 90 6.00 -5.19 -2.75
CA MET A 90 7.09 -5.61 -3.64
C MET A 90 6.91 -7.04 -4.21
N ASN A 91 7.78 -7.44 -5.15
CA ASN A 91 7.72 -8.75 -5.80
C ASN A 91 8.08 -9.93 -4.89
N ASP A 92 8.82 -9.66 -3.80
CA ASP A 92 9.26 -10.60 -2.75
C ASP A 92 8.13 -10.93 -1.77
N LYS A 93 7.06 -11.50 -2.32
CA LYS A 93 5.88 -11.90 -1.54
C LYS A 93 6.27 -12.91 -0.46
N PRO A 94 5.69 -12.81 0.75
CA PRO A 94 6.10 -13.61 1.91
C PRO A 94 5.94 -15.11 1.68
N TRP A 95 4.90 -15.54 0.95
CA TRP A 95 4.67 -16.95 0.60
C TRP A 95 5.64 -17.53 -0.42
N LYS A 96 6.51 -16.72 -1.04
CA LYS A 96 7.55 -17.22 -1.98
C LYS A 96 8.84 -17.62 -1.27
N LEU A 97 9.04 -17.23 -0.02
CA LEU A 97 10.23 -17.60 0.73
C LEU A 97 10.14 -19.06 1.20
N ASN A 98 11.07 -19.90 0.76
CA ASN A 98 11.27 -21.22 1.35
C ASN A 98 12.22 -21.07 2.55
N ILE A 99 11.64 -20.96 3.74
CA ILE A 99 12.32 -20.61 5.00
C ILE A 99 13.16 -21.77 5.56
N GLU A 100 13.03 -22.98 5.01
CA GLU A 100 13.83 -24.15 5.42
C GLU A 100 15.30 -24.07 4.97
N LYS A 101 15.61 -23.24 3.96
CA LYS A 101 16.99 -22.95 3.55
C LYS A 101 17.48 -21.69 4.24
N LYS A 102 17.81 -21.81 5.53
CA LYS A 102 18.51 -20.76 6.27
C LYS A 102 19.95 -20.70 5.75
N ASP A 103 20.18 -19.84 4.76
CA ASP A 103 21.51 -19.60 4.23
C ASP A 103 22.27 -18.74 5.26
N GLU A 104 23.16 -19.38 6.04
CA GLU A 104 23.86 -18.78 7.20
C GLU A 104 24.76 -17.58 6.83
N THR A 105 24.92 -17.30 5.54
CA THR A 105 25.93 -16.37 5.01
C THR A 105 25.44 -14.94 4.77
N LYS A 106 24.18 -14.59 5.07
CA LYS A 106 23.65 -13.24 4.74
C LYS A 106 22.95 -12.54 5.91
N GLU A 107 23.74 -11.94 6.79
CA GLU A 107 23.29 -11.07 7.89
C GLU A 107 22.39 -9.89 7.45
N LYS A 108 22.45 -9.46 6.18
CA LYS A 108 21.63 -8.35 5.64
C LYS A 108 20.15 -8.67 5.39
N TRP A 109 19.70 -9.90 5.62
CA TRP A 109 18.33 -10.34 5.31
C TRP A 109 17.37 -10.26 6.50
N ASP A 110 17.86 -9.87 7.67
CA ASP A 110 17.12 -10.02 8.92
C ASP A 110 15.79 -9.24 8.92
N GLU A 111 15.78 -7.97 8.48
CA GLU A 111 14.54 -7.17 8.54
C GLU A 111 13.44 -7.64 7.58
N HIS A 112 13.81 -7.99 6.33
CA HIS A 112 12.86 -8.48 5.33
C HIS A 112 12.35 -9.89 5.67
N PHE A 113 13.23 -10.72 6.25
CA PHE A 113 12.90 -12.04 6.72
C PHE A 113 11.95 -11.99 7.93
N LEU A 114 12.24 -11.14 8.92
CA LEU A 114 11.41 -10.91 10.09
C LEU A 114 9.98 -10.51 9.70
N LEU A 115 9.81 -9.52 8.80
CA LEU A 115 8.48 -9.13 8.34
C LEU A 115 7.78 -10.20 7.52
N ASN A 116 8.51 -11.00 6.74
CA ASN A 116 7.89 -12.12 6.04
C ASN A 116 7.44 -13.24 6.99
N ASN A 117 8.05 -13.37 8.18
CA ASN A 117 7.56 -14.29 9.21
C ASN A 117 6.26 -13.83 9.88
N TRP A 118 5.91 -12.53 9.83
CA TRP A 118 4.62 -12.03 10.34
C TRP A 118 3.42 -12.43 9.45
N TRP A 119 3.67 -12.94 8.25
CA TRP A 119 2.62 -13.44 7.36
C TRP A 119 2.05 -14.80 7.78
N ARG A 120 2.80 -15.56 8.60
CA ARG A 120 2.38 -16.87 9.11
C ARG A 120 1.31 -16.73 10.17
#